data_AF-A0A1H0TXR7-F1
#
_entry.id   AF-A0A1H0TXR7-F1
#
_cell.length_a   1.000
_cell.length_b   1.000
_cell.length_c   1.000
_cell.angle_alpha   90.00
_cell.angle_beta   90.00
_cell.angle_gamma   90.00
#
_symmetry.space_group_name_H-M   'P 1'
#
loop_
_entity.id
_entity.type
_entity.pdbx_description
1 polymer ?
#
loop_
_entity_poly.entity_id
_entity_poly.type
_entity_poly.pdbx_seq_one_letter_code
_entity_poly.pdbx_strand_id
1 'polypeptide(L)'
;MAGLFEIFTDAESNVRFRLLAGDGTVLAISRAFDDKRQAANGIMAVRECAGTGLISEIRSTPWGGQRTSKNSAQAPASRRRRHLPAV
;
A
#
# COMPACT_ATOMS: atom_id res chain seq x y z
N MET A 1 -20.75 -8.99 -15.67
CA MET A 1 -19.44 -8.32 -15.57
C MET A 1 -18.54 -9.26 -14.79
N ALA A 2 -17.46 -9.78 -15.38
CA ALA A 2 -16.56 -10.75 -14.76
C ALA A 2 -15.17 -10.13 -14.61
N GLY A 3 -14.50 -10.36 -13.47
CA GLY A 3 -13.11 -9.99 -13.31
C GLY A 3 -12.18 -10.87 -14.15
N LEU A 4 -10.99 -10.36 -14.48
CA LEU A 4 -9.98 -11.05 -15.28
C LEU A 4 -8.75 -11.36 -14.43
N PHE A 5 -8.25 -12.59 -14.48
CA PHE A 5 -6.94 -12.94 -13.95
C PHE A 5 -5.89 -12.85 -15.05
N GLU A 6 -4.80 -12.13 -14.79
CA GLU A 6 -3.66 -12.02 -15.71
C GLU A 6 -2.38 -12.49 -15.02
N ILE A 7 -1.65 -13.40 -15.67
CA ILE A 7 -0.31 -13.81 -15.23
C ILE A 7 0.71 -12.94 -15.97
N PHE A 8 1.64 -12.35 -15.23
CA PHE A 8 2.71 -11.52 -15.76
C PHE A 8 4.02 -11.79 -15.02
N THR A 9 5.12 -11.35 -15.63
CA THR A 9 6.45 -11.36 -14.99
C THR A 9 6.76 -9.94 -14.54
N ASP A 10 7.14 -9.76 -13.28
CA ASP A 10 7.49 -8.44 -12.74
C ASP A 10 8.92 -8.02 -13.13
N ALA A 11 9.32 -6.80 -12.72
CA ALA A 11 10.65 -6.27 -12.98
C ALA A 11 11.78 -7.07 -12.32
N GLU A 12 11.47 -7.86 -11.29
CA GLU A 12 12.38 -8.73 -10.57
C GLU A 12 12.42 -10.15 -11.15
N SER A 13 11.83 -10.35 -12.34
CA SER A 13 11.71 -11.66 -13.02
C SER A 13 10.89 -12.71 -12.27
N ASN A 14 10.05 -12.31 -11.32
CA ASN A 14 9.14 -13.21 -10.64
C ASN A 14 7.83 -13.38 -11.41
N VAL A 15 7.25 -14.57 -11.36
CA VAL A 15 5.92 -14.80 -11.92
C VAL A 15 4.86 -14.39 -10.90
N ARG A 16 3.93 -13.52 -11.29
CA ARG A 16 2.80 -13.09 -10.46
C ARG A 16 1.51 -13.17 -11.26
N PHE A 17 0.39 -13.09 -10.57
CA PHE A 17 -0.88 -12.79 -11.20
C PHE A 17 -1.56 -11.60 -10.53
N ARG A 18 -2.43 -10.92 -11.28
CA ARG A 18 -3.32 -9.88 -10.77
C ARG A 18 -4.77 -10.20 -11.13
N LEU A 19 -5.70 -9.75 -10.29
CA LEU A 19 -7.13 -9.76 -10.56
C LEU A 19 -7.56 -8.34 -10.94
N LEU A 20 -8.19 -8.20 -12.10
CA LEU A 20 -8.77 -6.96 -12.58
C LEU A 20 -10.29 -6.98 -12.47
N ALA A 21 -10.89 -5.86 -12.09
CA ALA A 21 -12.32 -5.61 -12.25
C ALA A 21 -12.68 -5.38 -13.73
N GLY A 22 -13.98 -5.31 -14.04
CA GLY A 22 -14.45 -5.15 -15.42
C GLY A 22 -14.09 -3.80 -16.07
N ASP A 23 -13.71 -2.82 -15.27
CA ASP A 23 -13.18 -1.51 -15.68
C ASP A 23 -11.64 -1.47 -15.79
N GLY A 24 -10.96 -2.59 -15.51
CA GLY A 24 -9.50 -2.69 -15.49
C GLY A 24 -8.85 -2.31 -14.16
N THR A 25 -9.62 -1.98 -13.13
CA THR A 25 -9.08 -1.67 -11.79
C THR A 25 -8.43 -2.91 -11.18
N VAL A 26 -7.19 -2.80 -10.68
CA VAL A 26 -6.49 -3.90 -9.99
C VAL A 26 -7.11 -4.11 -8.60
N LEU A 27 -7.70 -5.28 -8.37
CA LEU A 27 -8.33 -5.66 -7.11
C LEU A 27 -7.37 -6.41 -6.18
N ALA A 28 -6.50 -7.25 -6.74
CA ALA A 28 -5.54 -8.05 -5.98
C ALA A 28 -4.30 -8.37 -6.81
N ILE A 29 -3.15 -8.55 -6.13
CA ILE A 29 -1.89 -9.00 -6.71
C ILE A 29 -1.38 -10.16 -5.86
N SER A 30 -0.91 -11.22 -6.51
CA SER A 30 -0.38 -12.39 -5.83
C SER A 30 1.03 -12.15 -5.28
N ARG A 31 1.47 -13.06 -4.41
CA ARG A 31 2.89 -13.29 -4.14
C ARG A 31 3.65 -13.63 -5.43
N ALA A 32 4.97 -13.53 -5.37
CA ALA A 32 5.87 -14.13 -6.35
C ALA A 32 5.76 -15.67 -6.31
N PHE A 33 5.72 -16.26 -7.51
CA PHE A 33 5.80 -17.69 -7.78
C PHE A 33 7.03 -17.98 -8.63
N ASP A 34 7.55 -19.20 -8.52
CA ASP A 34 8.71 -19.65 -9.27
C ASP A 34 8.37 -19.90 -10.76
N ASP A 35 7.13 -20.33 -11.04
CA ASP A 35 6.71 -20.67 -12.40
C ASP A 35 5.23 -20.37 -12.68
N LYS A 36 4.87 -20.36 -13.97
CA LYS A 36 3.50 -20.06 -14.45
C LYS A 36 2.47 -21.11 -14.05
N ARG A 37 2.87 -22.38 -13.85
CA ARG A 37 1.94 -23.45 -13.41
C ARG A 37 1.57 -23.24 -11.94
N GLN A 38 2.54 -22.88 -11.09
CA GLN A 38 2.25 -22.51 -9.70
C GLN A 38 1.33 -21.29 -9.62
N ALA A 39 1.56 -20.26 -10.45
CA ALA A 39 0.67 -19.11 -10.52
C ALA A 39 -0.76 -19.52 -10.95
N ALA A 40 -0.90 -20.40 -11.95
CA ALA A 40 -2.20 -20.92 -12.37
C ALA A 40 -2.91 -21.72 -11.27
N ASN A 41 -2.19 -22.56 -10.53
CA ASN A 41 -2.72 -23.28 -9.37
C ASN A 41 -3.17 -22.29 -8.27
N GLY A 42 -2.42 -21.22 -8.06
CA GLY A 42 -2.80 -20.12 -7.15
C GLY A 42 -4.11 -19.46 -7.57
N ILE A 43 -4.31 -19.21 -8.87
CA ILE A 43 -5.58 -18.67 -9.39
C ILE A 43 -6.73 -19.64 -9.12
N MET A 44 -6.55 -20.94 -9.35
CA MET A 44 -7.59 -21.94 -9.06
C MET A 44 -7.99 -21.93 -7.58
N ALA A 45 -7.01 -21.93 -6.68
CA ALA A 45 -7.26 -21.84 -5.25
C ALA A 45 -7.98 -20.54 -4.86
N VAL A 46 -7.59 -19.39 -5.44
CA VAL A 46 -8.30 -18.13 -5.21
C VAL A 46 -9.74 -18.19 -5.70
N ARG A 47 -10.00 -18.77 -6.87
CA ARG A 47 -11.37 -18.90 -7.39
C ARG A 47 -12.26 -19.76 -6.50
N GLU A 48 -11.71 -20.84 -5.95
CA GLU A 48 -12.41 -21.72 -5.02
C GLU A 48 -12.66 -21.00 -3.68
N CYS A 49 -11.62 -20.43 -3.08
CA CYS A 49 -11.70 -19.79 -1.77
C CYS A 49 -12.51 -18.48 -1.81
N ALA A 50 -12.39 -17.66 -2.86
CA ALA A 50 -13.07 -16.36 -2.93
C ALA A 50 -14.57 -16.49 -3.15
N GLY A 51 -15.04 -17.61 -3.71
CA GLY A 51 -16.48 -17.86 -3.88
C GLY A 51 -17.22 -18.05 -2.55
N THR A 52 -16.54 -18.57 -1.53
CA THR A 52 -17.15 -18.94 -0.23
C THR A 52 -16.44 -18.31 0.98
N GLY A 53 -15.37 -17.55 0.75
CA GLY A 53 -14.51 -17.03 1.81
C GLY A 53 -15.23 -16.05 2.71
N LEU A 54 -15.07 -16.23 4.03
CA LEU A 54 -15.60 -15.31 5.02
C LEU A 54 -14.69 -14.09 5.17
N ILE A 55 -15.29 -12.92 5.35
CA ILE A 55 -14.56 -11.69 5.65
C ILE A 55 -14.29 -11.66 7.15
N SER A 56 -13.01 -11.65 7.52
CA SER A 56 -12.58 -11.49 8.92
C SER A 56 -11.60 -10.32 9.04
N GLU A 57 -11.84 -9.43 9.98
CA GLU A 57 -10.90 -8.39 10.35
C GLU A 57 -9.84 -8.97 11.30
N ILE A 58 -8.57 -8.92 10.90
CA ILE A 58 -7.45 -9.21 11.80
C ILE A 58 -7.03 -7.89 12.43
N ARG A 59 -6.72 -7.91 13.74
CA ARG A 59 -6.24 -6.73 14.47
C ARG A 59 -5.04 -6.10 13.75
N SER A 60 -5.34 -5.09 12.96
CA SER A 60 -4.36 -4.13 12.52
C SER A 60 -3.97 -3.35 13.77
N THR A 61 -2.68 -3.06 13.96
CA THR A 61 -2.25 -2.04 14.93
C THR A 61 -3.21 -0.86 14.79
N PRO A 62 -3.86 -0.37 15.87
CA PRO A 62 -4.90 0.64 15.74
C PRO A 62 -4.34 1.77 14.89
N TRP A 63 -5.01 2.03 13.76
CA TRP A 63 -4.66 3.09 12.85
C TRP A 63 -4.60 4.38 13.67
N GLY A 64 -3.39 4.80 14.04
CA GLY A 64 -3.14 6.06 14.72
C GLY A 64 -3.32 7.15 13.68
N GLY A 65 -4.58 7.51 13.44
CA GLY A 65 -4.96 8.51 12.45
C GLY A 65 -4.04 9.72 12.53
N GLN A 66 -3.66 10.23 11.36
CA GLN A 66 -2.81 11.40 11.19
C GLN A 66 -3.23 12.51 12.15
N ARG A 67 -2.47 12.68 13.24
CA ARG A 67 -2.41 13.98 13.92
C ARG A 67 -1.50 14.85 13.08
N THR A 68 -2.05 15.47 12.05
CA THR A 68 -1.53 16.76 11.56
C THR A 68 -1.75 17.79 12.66
N SER A 69 -0.96 17.73 13.73
CA SER A 69 -0.75 18.89 14.58
C SER A 69 0.34 19.71 13.93
N LYS A 70 -0.08 20.63 13.06
CA LYS A 70 0.70 21.83 12.76
C LYS A 70 0.92 22.57 14.09
N ASN A 71 2.02 22.30 14.77
CA ASN A 71 2.61 23.27 15.69
C ASN A 71 3.68 24.06 14.93
N SER A 72 3.23 24.79 13.90
CA SER A 72 3.95 25.91 13.33
C SER A 72 3.71 27.13 14.21
N ALA A 73 4.37 27.20 15.37
CA ALA A 73 4.62 28.44 16.09
C ALA A 73 5.42 28.14 17.37
N GLN A 74 6.73 28.37 17.32
CA GLN A 74 7.43 29.18 18.33
C GLN A 74 8.90 29.32 17.93
N ALA A 75 9.16 30.31 17.08
CA ALA A 75 10.41 31.04 17.13
C ALA A 75 10.18 32.25 18.04
N PRO A 76 10.98 32.45 19.10
CA PRO A 76 11.20 33.79 19.61
C PRO A 76 12.61 34.25 19.26
N ALA A 77 12.63 35.22 18.34
CA ALA A 77 13.40 36.45 18.38
C ALA A 77 14.87 36.36 18.79
N SER A 78 15.72 36.41 17.77
CA SER A 78 17.06 37.00 17.79
C SER A 78 17.12 38.21 18.74
N ARG A 79 17.75 38.02 19.91
CA ARG A 79 18.06 39.10 20.85
C ARG A 79 19.18 39.93 20.23
N ARG A 80 18.79 40.91 19.41
CA ARG A 80 19.70 41.87 18.78
C ARG A 80 20.51 42.59 19.85
N ARG A 81 21.84 42.45 19.72
CA ARG A 81 22.86 43.38 20.22
C ARG A 81 22.34 44.82 20.15
N ARG A 82 22.26 45.50 21.29
CA ARG A 82 22.37 46.96 21.33
C ARG A 82 23.74 47.30 21.92
N HIS A 83 24.70 47.43 21.01
CA HIS A 83 25.94 48.16 21.25
C HIS A 83 25.59 49.63 21.03
N LEU A 84 25.67 50.45 22.07
CA LEU A 84 25.60 51.91 21.93
C LEU A 84 27.03 52.47 22.07
N PRO A 85 27.42 53.45 21.22
CA PRO A 85 28.76 54.02 21.23
C PRO A 85 28.93 55.10 22.32
N ALA A 86 30.20 55.41 22.59
CA ALA A 86 30.70 56.37 23.57
C ALA A 86 30.31 57.84 23.29
N VAL A 87 30.15 58.60 24.38
CA VAL A 87 30.55 60.01 24.54
C VAL A 87 31.10 60.16 25.95
#